data_AF-A0A1Y4L0R3-F1
#
_entry.id   AF-A0A1Y4L0R3-F1
#
_cell.length_a   1.000
_cell.length_b   1.000
_cell.length_c   1.000
_cell.angle_alpha   90.00
_cell.angle_beta   90.00
_cell.angle_gamma   90.00
#
_symmetry.space_group_name_H-M   'P 1'
#
loop_
_entity.id
_entity.type
_entity.pdbx_description
1 polymer ?
#
loop_
_entity_poly.entity_id
_entity_poly.type
_entity_poly.pdbx_seq_one_letter_code
_entity_poly.pdbx_strand_id
1 'polypeptide(L)'
;MELLEKLLRYDGFVYKINGRFYFLGKWICKEVCDLDITDCQMMFEMDMKSQDLSDAGLYFNKLRAYSDFALVPPCNPALTKEKMTALLSDLDEHTLQLLSEQIELFEKGCETFAGKVFS
;
A
#
# COMPACT_ATOMS: atom_id res chain seq x y z
N MET A 1 16.64 -2.82 -1.90
CA MET A 1 16.51 -1.78 -2.94
C MET A 1 15.27 -1.99 -3.80
N GLU A 2 14.92 -3.25 -4.16
CA GLU A 2 13.72 -3.55 -4.96
C GLU A 2 12.39 -3.09 -4.32
N LEU A 3 12.20 -3.26 -3.01
CA LEU A 3 10.95 -2.83 -2.32
C LEU A 3 10.68 -1.33 -2.44
N LEU A 4 11.73 -0.52 -2.29
CA LEU A 4 11.61 0.93 -2.44
C LEU A 4 11.17 1.31 -3.86
N GLU A 5 11.72 0.66 -4.88
CA GLU A 5 11.36 0.88 -6.27
C GLU A 5 9.92 0.46 -6.55
N LYS A 6 9.49 -0.71 -6.03
CA LYS A 6 8.09 -1.16 -6.12
C LYS A 6 7.14 -0.16 -5.47
N LEU A 7 7.43 0.31 -4.25
CA LEU A 7 6.58 1.28 -3.55
C LEU A 7 6.54 2.64 -4.25
N LEU A 8 7.66 3.10 -4.83
CA LEU A 8 7.71 4.36 -5.58
C LEU A 8 7.11 4.27 -6.99
N ARG A 9 6.77 3.08 -7.47
CA ARG A 9 6.15 2.89 -8.78
C ARG A 9 4.68 3.35 -8.82
N TYR A 10 3.96 3.18 -7.71
CA TYR A 10 2.51 3.40 -7.63
C TYR A 10 2.17 4.65 -6.82
N ASP A 11 1.05 5.31 -7.12
CA ASP A 11 0.67 6.58 -6.47
C ASP A 11 0.45 6.43 -4.96
N GLY A 12 -0.07 5.27 -4.52
CA GLY A 12 -0.11 4.88 -3.12
C GLY A 12 -1.11 3.76 -2.81
N PHE A 13 -0.81 3.02 -1.74
CA PHE A 13 -1.70 2.02 -1.14
C PHE A 13 -1.45 1.92 0.37
N VAL A 14 -2.27 1.14 1.08
CA VAL A 14 -2.15 0.92 2.53
C VAL A 14 -1.37 -0.37 2.79
N TYR A 15 -0.40 -0.30 3.71
CA TYR A 15 0.42 -1.44 4.11
C TYR A 15 0.56 -1.49 5.63
N LYS A 16 0.61 -2.69 6.18
CA LYS A 16 0.85 -2.97 7.60
C LYS A 16 2.33 -3.23 7.85
N ILE A 17 2.92 -2.46 8.77
CA ILE A 17 4.32 -2.55 9.19
C ILE A 17 4.35 -2.48 10.72
N ASN A 18 4.96 -3.47 11.38
CA ASN A 18 5.08 -3.53 12.84
C ASN A 18 3.78 -3.26 13.62
N GLY A 19 2.66 -3.76 13.10
CA GLY A 19 1.33 -3.59 13.71
C GLY A 19 0.66 -2.24 13.45
N ARG A 20 1.32 -1.32 12.75
CA ARG A 20 0.77 -0.03 12.31
C ARG A 20 0.49 -0.05 10.82
N PHE A 21 -0.38 0.84 10.36
CA PHE A 21 -0.74 0.95 8.95
C PHE A 21 -0.20 2.26 8.37
N TYR A 22 0.26 2.21 7.13
CA TYR A 22 0.85 3.35 6.44
C TYR A 22 0.31 3.43 5.02
N PHE A 23 -0.01 4.66 4.61
CA PHE A 23 -0.09 5.03 3.21
C PHE A 23 1.33 5.15 2.66
N LEU A 24 1.71 4.23 1.78
CA LEU A 24 3.01 4.24 1.11
C LEU A 24 2.83 4.27 -0.41
N GLY A 25 3.64 5.09 -1.06
CA GLY A 25 3.60 5.27 -2.50
C GLY A 25 4.64 6.27 -3.00
N LYS A 26 4.57 6.56 -4.29
CA LYS A 26 5.37 7.58 -4.97
C LYS A 26 5.23 8.96 -4.37
N TRP A 27 4.03 9.27 -3.89
CA TRP A 27 3.68 10.63 -3.45
C TRP A 27 3.29 10.73 -1.97
N ILE A 28 3.03 9.60 -1.32
CA ILE A 28 2.56 9.55 0.06
C ILE A 28 3.42 8.62 0.92
N CYS A 29 3.76 9.08 2.12
CA CYS A 29 4.41 8.31 3.16
C CYS A 29 3.89 8.81 4.51
N LYS A 30 2.78 8.22 4.99
CA LYS A 30 2.03 8.70 6.17
C LYS A 30 1.39 7.55 6.95
N GLU A 31 1.42 7.62 8.27
CA GLU A 31 0.70 6.68 9.14
C GLU A 31 -0.83 6.84 9.01
N VAL A 32 -1.54 5.72 9.04
CA VAL A 32 -3.00 5.63 9.03
C VAL A 32 -3.49 5.53 10.47
N CYS A 33 -4.37 6.45 10.87
CA CYS A 33 -4.99 6.44 12.20
C CYS A 33 -6.50 6.10 12.15
N ASP A 34 -7.04 5.86 10.96
CA ASP A 34 -8.46 5.63 10.74
C ASP A 34 -8.76 4.12 10.73
N LEU A 35 -9.62 3.68 11.65
CA LEU A 35 -9.94 2.27 11.84
C LEU A 35 -10.67 1.67 10.63
N ASP A 36 -11.51 2.45 9.94
CA ASP A 36 -12.23 1.96 8.76
C ASP A 36 -11.25 1.58 7.64
N ILE A 37 -10.14 2.32 7.54
CA ILE A 37 -9.08 2.06 6.56
C ILE A 37 -8.26 0.83 6.96
N THR A 38 -7.94 0.69 8.25
CA THR A 38 -7.18 -0.48 8.72
C THR A 38 -7.98 -1.77 8.60
N ASP A 39 -9.28 -1.73 8.91
CA ASP A 39 -10.17 -2.89 8.76
C ASP A 39 -10.35 -3.26 7.29
N CYS A 40 -10.53 -2.25 6.42
CA CYS A 40 -10.59 -2.44 4.98
C CYS A 40 -9.33 -3.12 4.43
N GLN A 41 -8.13 -2.72 4.89
CA GLN A 41 -6.87 -3.36 4.50
C GLN A 41 -6.80 -4.82 4.96
N MET A 42 -7.22 -5.11 6.19
CA MET A 42 -7.22 -6.48 6.71
C MET A 42 -8.18 -7.38 5.93
N MET A 43 -9.38 -6.89 5.62
CA MET A 43 -10.35 -7.63 4.80
C MET A 43 -9.82 -7.88 3.39
N PHE A 44 -9.24 -6.87 2.75
CA PHE A 44 -8.60 -7.03 1.44
C PHE A 44 -7.53 -8.12 1.45
N GLU A 45 -6.62 -8.11 2.43
CA GLU A 45 -5.58 -9.14 2.53
C GLU A 45 -6.14 -10.55 2.76
N MET A 46 -7.16 -10.68 3.62
CA MET A 46 -7.81 -11.96 3.90
C MET A 46 -8.48 -12.54 2.65
N ASP A 47 -9.24 -11.71 1.93
CA ASP A 47 -9.94 -12.10 0.71
C ASP A 47 -8.95 -12.52 -0.40
N MET A 48 -7.88 -11.74 -0.57
CA MET A 48 -6.84 -12.04 -1.56
C MET A 48 -6.05 -13.32 -1.24
N LYS A 49 -5.79 -13.61 0.03
CA LYS A 49 -5.10 -14.83 0.49
C LYS A 49 -5.99 -16.06 0.43
N SER A 50 -7.27 -15.92 0.77
CA SER A 50 -8.26 -17.01 0.70
C SER A 50 -8.75 -17.30 -0.72
N GLN A 51 -8.48 -16.39 -1.67
CA GLN A 51 -8.99 -16.41 -3.05
C GLN A 51 -10.51 -16.24 -3.15
N ASP A 52 -11.16 -15.80 -2.07
CA ASP A 52 -12.55 -15.34 -2.10
C ASP A 52 -12.60 -13.89 -2.56
N LEU A 53 -12.65 -13.68 -3.86
CA LEU A 53 -12.56 -12.34 -4.47
C LEU A 53 -13.92 -11.59 -4.52
N SER A 54 -14.94 -12.09 -3.82
CA SER A 54 -16.30 -11.55 -3.85
C SER A 54 -16.34 -10.06 -3.46
N ASP A 55 -15.66 -9.70 -2.37
CA ASP A 55 -15.57 -8.33 -1.86
C ASP A 55 -14.17 -7.69 -2.01
N ALA A 56 -13.14 -8.47 -2.38
CA ALA A 56 -11.76 -8.00 -2.55
C ALA A 56 -11.65 -6.76 -3.45
N GLY A 57 -12.40 -6.72 -4.55
CA GLY A 57 -12.42 -5.58 -5.46
C GLY A 57 -13.03 -4.32 -4.85
N LEU A 58 -14.03 -4.46 -3.96
CA LEU A 58 -14.62 -3.35 -3.24
C LEU A 58 -13.60 -2.74 -2.26
N TYR A 59 -12.95 -3.59 -1.45
CA TYR A 59 -11.94 -3.13 -0.51
C TYR A 59 -10.74 -2.50 -1.22
N PHE A 60 -10.25 -3.12 -2.30
CA PHE A 60 -9.17 -2.57 -3.13
C PHE A 60 -9.49 -1.15 -3.62
N ASN A 61 -10.67 -0.94 -4.20
CA ASN A 61 -11.08 0.37 -4.71
C ASN A 61 -11.24 1.40 -3.59
N LYS A 62 -11.76 1.01 -2.42
CA LYS A 62 -11.81 1.88 -1.23
C LYS A 62 -10.42 2.32 -0.80
N LEU A 63 -9.48 1.38 -0.68
CA LEU A 63 -8.09 1.63 -0.27
C LEU A 63 -7.36 2.55 -1.25
N ARG A 64 -7.60 2.38 -2.56
CA ARG A 64 -7.09 3.32 -3.59
C ARG A 64 -7.66 4.72 -3.39
N ALA A 65 -8.97 4.85 -3.22
CA ALA A 65 -9.60 6.15 -2.98
C ALA A 65 -9.05 6.82 -1.72
N TYR A 66 -8.91 6.09 -0.60
CA TYR A 66 -8.31 6.62 0.63
C TYR A 66 -6.87 7.10 0.40
N SER A 67 -6.08 6.35 -0.38
CA SER A 67 -4.70 6.70 -0.69
C SER A 67 -4.62 7.97 -1.54
N ASP A 68 -5.53 8.13 -2.50
CA ASP A 68 -5.61 9.34 -3.33
C ASP A 68 -5.99 10.58 -2.49
N PHE A 69 -6.87 10.42 -1.50
CA PHE A 69 -7.20 11.49 -0.54
C PHE A 69 -6.10 11.78 0.48
N ALA A 70 -5.21 10.81 0.75
CA ALA A 70 -4.08 11.01 1.64
C ALA A 70 -2.97 11.88 1.03
N LEU A 71 -3.02 12.12 -0.28
CA LEU A 71 -2.10 13.00 -0.99
C LEU A 71 -2.28 14.47 -0.57
N VAL A 72 -1.25 15.05 0.04
CA VAL A 72 -1.26 16.45 0.47
C VAL A 72 -0.45 17.32 -0.51
N PRO A 73 -1.07 18.33 -1.16
CA PRO A 73 -0.33 19.28 -1.99
C PRO A 73 0.42 20.33 -1.14
N PRO A 74 1.60 20.82 -1.59
CA PRO A 74 2.32 20.37 -2.79
C PRO A 74 3.01 19.03 -2.56
N CYS A 75 2.85 18.12 -3.52
CA CYS A 75 3.52 16.83 -3.49
C CYS A 75 5.05 17.01 -3.48
N ASN A 76 5.75 16.35 -2.56
CA ASN A 76 7.21 16.39 -2.44
C ASN A 76 7.83 14.99 -2.61
N PRO A 77 8.22 14.61 -3.84
CA PRO A 77 8.65 13.25 -4.16
C PRO A 77 10.01 12.91 -3.55
N ALA A 78 10.89 13.92 -3.44
CA ALA A 78 12.20 13.76 -2.82
C ALA A 78 12.07 13.44 -1.33
N LEU A 79 11.21 14.18 -0.61
CA LEU A 79 10.92 13.93 0.80
C LEU A 79 10.22 12.58 1.02
N THR A 80 9.29 12.20 0.13
CA THR A 80 8.65 10.88 0.19
C THR A 80 9.67 9.76 0.05
N LYS A 81 10.58 9.85 -0.92
CA LYS A 81 11.66 8.87 -1.11
C LYS A 81 12.59 8.82 0.10
N GLU A 82 12.99 9.97 0.65
CA GLU A 82 13.84 10.03 1.84
C GLU A 82 13.19 9.34 3.04
N LYS A 83 11.94 9.70 3.36
CA LYS A 83 11.18 9.11 4.47
C LYS A 83 10.94 7.62 4.29
N MET A 84 10.60 7.19 3.08
CA MET A 84 10.37 5.77 2.81
C MET A 84 11.67 4.97 2.86
N THR A 85 12.80 5.55 2.45
CA THR A 85 14.12 4.91 2.61
C THR A 85 14.45 4.74 4.08
N ALA A 86 14.28 5.78 4.90
CA ALA A 86 14.50 5.71 6.34
C ALA A 86 13.59 4.65 6.99
N LEU A 87 12.30 4.66 6.65
CA LEU A 87 11.34 3.67 7.14
C LEU A 87 11.80 2.24 6.85
N LEU A 88 12.18 1.94 5.60
CA LEU A 88 12.61 0.61 5.18
C LEU A 88 13.96 0.18 5.78
N SER A 89 14.87 1.12 6.02
CA SER A 89 16.16 0.84 6.65
C SER A 89 16.04 0.44 8.13
N ASP A 90 14.97 0.86 8.79
CA ASP A 90 14.71 0.55 10.20
C ASP A 90 13.95 -0.78 10.41
N LEU A 91 13.52 -1.46 9.34
CA LEU A 91 12.76 -2.71 9.42
C LEU A 91 13.66 -3.94 9.50
N ASP A 92 13.25 -4.91 10.31
CA ASP A 92 13.87 -6.24 10.32
C ASP A 92 13.50 -7.07 9.09
N GLU A 93 14.26 -8.14 8.85
CA GLU A 93 14.09 -9.02 7.69
C GLU A 93 12.68 -9.65 7.63
N HIS A 94 12.13 -10.04 8.78
CA HIS A 94 10.80 -10.62 8.87
C HIS A 94 9.71 -9.62 8.44
N THR A 95 9.81 -8.37 8.90
CA THR A 95 8.86 -7.31 8.56
C THR A 95 8.99 -6.89 7.10
N LEU A 96 10.21 -6.88 6.56
CA LEU A 96 10.46 -6.65 5.14
C LEU A 96 9.82 -7.74 4.27
N GLN A 97 9.91 -9.01 4.69
CA GLN A 97 9.27 -10.12 3.99
C GLN A 97 7.74 -9.98 3.98
N LEU A 98 7.13 -9.68 5.13
CA LEU A 98 5.69 -9.44 5.22
C LEU A 98 5.23 -8.25 4.37
N LEU A 99 6.06 -7.19 4.28
CA LEU A 99 5.77 -6.05 3.41
C LEU A 99 5.86 -6.45 1.93
N SER A 100 6.83 -7.28 1.55
CA SER A 100 6.95 -7.80 0.18
C SER A 100 5.70 -8.58 -0.23
N GLU A 101 5.21 -9.47 0.63
CA GLU A 101 3.99 -10.24 0.38
C GLU A 101 2.76 -9.32 0.19
N GLN A 102 2.63 -8.28 1.01
CA GLN A 102 1.54 -7.30 0.85
C GLN A 102 1.62 -6.54 -0.48
N ILE A 103 2.83 -6.18 -0.92
CA ILE A 103 3.04 -5.55 -2.23
C ILE A 103 2.63 -6.48 -3.37
N GLU A 104 2.96 -7.78 -3.27
CA GLU A 104 2.54 -8.77 -4.27
C GLU A 104 1.01 -8.91 -4.34
N LEU A 105 0.32 -8.90 -3.20
CA LEU A 105 -1.15 -8.89 -3.16
C LEU A 105 -1.71 -7.63 -3.79
N PHE A 106 -1.11 -6.47 -3.53
CA PHE A 106 -1.49 -5.21 -4.16
C PHE A 106 -1.27 -5.24 -5.69
N GLU A 107 -0.12 -5.76 -6.16
CA GLU A 107 0.18 -5.90 -7.59
C GLU A 107 -0.86 -6.80 -8.27
N LYS A 108 -1.20 -7.94 -7.65
CA LYS A 108 -2.28 -8.81 -8.11
C LYS A 108 -3.65 -8.10 -8.10
N GLY A 109 -3.91 -7.28 -7.09
CA GLY A 109 -5.11 -6.44 -7.01
C GLY A 109 -5.20 -5.44 -8.16
N CYS A 110 -4.08 -4.81 -8.54
CA CYS A 110 -4.01 -3.96 -9.73
C CYS A 110 -4.36 -4.73 -11.00
N GLU A 111 -3.77 -5.91 -11.20
CA GLU A 111 -4.03 -6.74 -12.39
C GLU A 111 -5.48 -7.23 -12.46
N THR A 112 -6.08 -7.53 -11.31
CA THR A 112 -7.41 -8.12 -11.23
C THR A 112 -8.53 -7.07 -11.26
N PHE A 113 -8.36 -5.96 -10.53
CA PHE A 113 -9.45 -5.02 -10.24
C PHE A 113 -9.29 -3.63 -10.85
N ALA A 114 -8.06 -3.18 -11.11
CA ALA A 114 -7.86 -1.81 -11.63
C ALA A 114 -8.28 -1.66 -13.10
N GLY A 115 -8.60 -2.77 -13.79
CA GLY A 115 -8.66 -2.81 -15.25
C GLY A 115 -7.28 -2.54 -15.84
N LYS A 116 -7.05 -2.91 -17.10
CA LYS A 116 -5.79 -2.59 -17.80
C LYS A 116 -5.64 -1.07 -17.94
N VAL A 117 -5.08 -0.40 -16.94
CA VAL A 117 -4.56 0.96 -17.09
C VAL A 117 -3.20 0.84 -17.75
N PHE A 118 -3.21 0.61 -19.06
CA PHE A 118 -2.09 0.99 -19.91
C PHE A 118 -2.12 2.52 -20.01
N SER A 119 -1.09 3.16 -19.48
CA SER A 119 -0.61 4.45 -19.98
C SER A 119 0.88 4.56 -19.70
#